data_AF-A0A7S3BJ04-F1
#
_entry.id   AF-A0A7S3BJ04-F1
#
_cell.length_a   1.000
_cell.length_b   1.000
_cell.length_c   1.000
_cell.angle_alpha   90.00
_cell.angle_beta   90.00
_cell.angle_gamma   90.00
#
_symmetry.space_group_name_H-M   'P 1'
#
loop_
_entity.id
_entity.type
_entity.pdbx_description
1 polymer ?
#
loop_
_entity_poly.entity_id
_entity_poly.type
_entity_poly.pdbx_seq_one_letter_code
_entity_poly.pdbx_strand_id
1 'polypeptide(L)'
;GLRACFAYISGTNDQNATIEMTGPVRIQPLDETSSTWKVSFFVPSKFTAGTVPQPTDPTMAIEAPASSYKAVYGPFGGFPGQSDYEADLKKLQASVAAAGIKLANDKDITYAGYSSPFTILGRHQEVWLDVAGPAVESA
;
A
#
# COMPACT_ATOMS: atom_id res chain seq x y z
N GLY A 1 4.14 3.43 -11.82
CA GLY A 1 4.86 2.23 -11.31
C GLY A 1 6.07 2.62 -10.50
N LEU A 2 6.81 1.68 -9.88
CA LEU A 2 7.87 1.98 -8.89
C LEU A 2 8.96 2.93 -9.40
N ARG A 3 9.38 2.81 -10.67
CA ARG A 3 10.38 3.73 -11.27
C ARG A 3 9.92 5.19 -11.29
N ALA A 4 8.64 5.45 -11.59
CA ALA A 4 8.08 6.80 -11.59
C ALA A 4 8.04 7.37 -10.16
N CYS A 5 7.59 6.56 -9.19
CA CYS A 5 7.64 6.91 -7.76
C CYS A 5 9.06 7.26 -7.30
N PHE A 6 10.06 6.47 -7.73
CA PHE A 6 11.46 6.71 -7.40
C PHE A 6 12.00 8.00 -8.05
N ALA A 7 11.69 8.25 -9.32
CA ALA A 7 12.08 9.47 -10.01
C ALA A 7 11.49 10.72 -9.31
N TYR A 8 10.23 10.66 -8.91
CA TYR A 8 9.55 11.72 -8.17
C TYR A 8 10.27 12.09 -6.87
N ILE A 9 10.58 11.11 -6.01
CA ILE A 9 11.31 11.37 -4.76
C ILE A 9 12.78 11.73 -4.97
N SER A 10 13.34 11.45 -6.15
CA SER A 10 14.72 11.78 -6.51
C SER A 10 14.86 13.18 -7.14
N GLY A 11 13.78 13.96 -7.20
CA GLY A 11 13.81 15.35 -7.72
C GLY A 11 13.01 15.57 -9.00
N THR A 12 12.30 14.58 -9.54
CA THR A 12 11.35 14.81 -10.65
C THR A 12 10.01 15.31 -10.09
N ASN A 13 10.04 16.49 -9.49
CA ASN A 13 8.90 17.23 -8.94
C ASN A 13 9.11 18.73 -9.19
N ASP A 14 8.06 19.51 -8.96
CA ASP A 14 8.02 20.96 -9.23
C ASP A 14 9.10 21.79 -8.50
N GLN A 15 9.68 21.24 -7.44
CA GLN A 15 10.70 21.91 -6.62
C GLN A 15 12.11 21.34 -6.81
N ASN A 16 12.30 20.35 -7.69
CA ASN A 16 13.55 19.58 -7.80
C ASN A 16 14.05 19.02 -6.46
N ALA A 17 13.14 18.76 -5.52
CA ALA A 17 13.46 18.39 -4.16
C ALA A 17 13.69 16.89 -4.04
N THR A 18 14.73 16.48 -3.30
CA THR A 18 14.88 15.09 -2.87
C THR A 18 14.00 14.83 -1.65
N ILE A 19 13.13 13.83 -1.74
CA ILE A 19 12.23 13.38 -0.68
C ILE A 19 12.77 12.07 -0.13
N GLU A 20 12.83 11.93 1.18
CA GLU A 20 13.25 10.68 1.81
C GLU A 20 12.28 9.55 1.46
N MET A 21 12.84 8.43 1.02
CA MET A 21 12.05 7.23 0.76
C MET A 21 11.49 6.69 2.06
N THR A 22 10.20 6.36 2.07
CA THR A 22 9.56 5.67 3.20
C THR A 22 8.99 4.32 2.75
N GLY A 23 8.71 3.46 3.71
CA GLY A 23 8.00 2.21 3.50
C GLY A 23 6.61 2.22 4.16
N PRO A 24 5.73 1.29 3.76
CA PRO A 24 5.91 0.31 2.69
C PRO A 24 5.67 0.90 1.30
N VAL A 25 6.22 0.25 0.27
CA VAL A 25 5.69 0.37 -1.10
C VAL A 25 4.41 -0.45 -1.15
N ARG A 26 3.32 0.19 -1.59
CA ARG A 26 1.99 -0.39 -1.71
C ARG A 26 1.67 -0.63 -3.17
N ILE A 27 1.13 -1.82 -3.46
CA ILE A 27 0.65 -2.21 -4.78
C ILE A 27 -0.83 -2.59 -4.61
N GLN A 28 -1.70 -1.94 -5.38
CA GLN A 28 -3.15 -2.13 -5.32
C GLN A 28 -3.70 -2.33 -6.74
N PRO A 29 -4.66 -3.24 -6.96
CA PRO A 29 -5.33 -3.34 -8.24
C PRO A 29 -6.13 -2.05 -8.51
N LEU A 30 -6.14 -1.54 -9.74
CA LEU A 30 -6.92 -0.35 -10.12
C LEU A 30 -8.38 -0.69 -10.42
N ASP A 31 -8.62 -1.88 -10.97
CA ASP A 31 -9.95 -2.43 -11.19
C ASP A 31 -9.91 -3.97 -11.15
N GLU A 32 -11.08 -4.61 -11.13
CA GLU A 32 -11.20 -6.07 -10.98
C GLU A 32 -10.83 -6.87 -12.24
N THR A 33 -10.73 -6.20 -13.39
CA THR A 33 -10.67 -6.84 -14.71
C THR A 33 -9.37 -6.59 -15.47
N SER A 34 -8.61 -5.59 -15.05
CA SER A 34 -7.41 -5.14 -15.71
C SER A 34 -6.17 -5.60 -14.97
N SER A 35 -5.12 -5.88 -15.74
CA SER A 35 -3.77 -6.15 -15.21
C SER A 35 -3.06 -4.86 -14.76
N THR A 36 -3.81 -3.81 -14.39
CA THR A 36 -3.28 -2.49 -14.07
C THR A 36 -3.21 -2.28 -12.56
N TRP A 37 -2.06 -1.80 -12.11
CA TRP A 37 -1.75 -1.69 -10.69
C TRP A 37 -1.38 -0.25 -10.32
N LYS A 38 -1.96 0.25 -9.23
CA LYS A 38 -1.50 1.46 -8.57
C LYS A 38 -0.31 1.10 -7.69
N VAL A 39 0.79 1.83 -7.87
CA VAL A 39 1.98 1.74 -7.00
C VAL A 39 2.09 3.06 -6.24
N SER A 40 2.14 2.99 -4.92
CA SER A 40 2.26 4.18 -4.06
C SER A 40 3.19 3.91 -2.86
N PHE A 41 3.62 4.96 -2.20
CA PHE A 41 4.37 4.93 -0.95
C PHE A 41 3.98 6.18 -0.14
N PHE A 42 4.30 6.21 1.15
CA PHE A 42 4.02 7.38 1.97
C PHE A 42 5.14 8.41 1.82
N VAL A 43 4.80 9.69 1.93
CA VAL A 43 5.83 10.73 2.10
C VAL A 43 6.13 10.90 3.60
N PRO A 44 7.32 11.41 3.98
CA PRO A 44 7.64 11.69 5.37
C PRO A 44 6.57 12.54 6.06
N SER A 45 6.30 12.30 7.34
CA SER A 45 5.21 12.93 8.10
C SER A 45 5.30 14.46 8.24
N LYS A 46 6.45 15.06 7.91
CA LYS A 46 6.62 16.53 7.80
C LYS A 46 5.81 17.14 6.65
N PHE A 47 5.38 16.34 5.69
CA PHE A 47 4.60 16.78 4.54
C PHE A 47 3.10 16.58 4.76
N THR A 48 2.34 17.47 4.14
CA THR A 48 0.89 17.37 3.97
C THR A 48 0.58 17.40 2.48
N ALA A 49 -0.66 17.11 2.08
CA ALA A 49 -1.06 17.19 0.67
C ALA A 49 -0.82 18.58 0.05
N GLY A 50 -0.88 19.65 0.85
CA GLY A 50 -0.63 21.03 0.41
C GLY A 50 0.83 21.49 0.48
N THR A 51 1.72 20.73 1.13
CA THR A 51 3.13 21.11 1.32
C THR A 51 4.12 20.18 0.64
N VAL A 52 3.68 18.99 0.23
CA VAL A 52 4.50 18.05 -0.52
C VAL A 52 4.80 18.59 -1.92
N PRO A 53 6.05 18.48 -2.43
CA PRO A 53 6.37 18.82 -3.82
C PRO A 53 5.44 18.10 -4.80
N GLN A 54 4.90 18.82 -5.78
CA GLN A 54 3.93 18.24 -6.71
C GLN A 54 4.65 17.46 -7.81
N PRO A 55 4.12 16.30 -8.22
CA PRO A 55 4.69 15.55 -9.34
C PRO A 55 4.53 16.36 -10.63
N THR A 56 5.55 16.31 -11.49
CA THR A 56 5.48 16.88 -12.86
C THR A 56 5.00 15.85 -13.88
N ASP A 57 5.03 14.56 -13.53
CA ASP A 57 4.47 13.47 -14.33
C ASP A 57 2.93 13.48 -14.21
N PRO A 58 2.18 13.67 -15.32
CA PRO A 58 0.72 13.73 -15.29
C PRO A 58 0.04 12.39 -14.96
N THR A 59 0.79 11.28 -14.92
CA THR A 59 0.29 9.96 -14.50
C THR A 59 0.37 9.75 -12.99
N MET A 60 0.92 10.73 -12.25
CA MET A 60 1.08 10.68 -10.80
C MET A 60 0.11 11.66 -10.11
N ALA A 61 -0.32 11.28 -8.92
CA ALA A 61 -1.17 12.10 -8.07
C ALA A 61 -0.72 12.01 -6.61
N ILE A 62 -0.99 13.08 -5.87
CA ILE A 62 -0.87 13.08 -4.41
C ILE A 62 -2.23 12.67 -3.83
N GLU A 63 -2.24 11.61 -3.02
CA GLU A 63 -3.43 11.13 -2.34
C GLU A 63 -3.32 11.43 -0.84
N ALA A 64 -4.39 11.99 -0.27
CA ALA A 64 -4.60 12.04 1.17
C ALA A 64 -5.57 10.91 1.55
N PRO A 65 -5.07 9.73 1.96
CA PRO A 65 -5.95 8.61 2.25
C PRO A 65 -6.86 8.93 3.42
N ALA A 66 -8.14 8.55 3.31
CA ALA A 66 -9.06 8.59 4.44
C ALA A 66 -8.58 7.65 5.55
N SER A 67 -8.97 7.96 6.79
CA SER A 67 -8.74 7.04 7.91
C SER A 67 -9.52 5.74 7.68
N SER A 68 -8.85 4.61 7.85
CA SER A 68 -9.41 3.28 7.60
C SER A 68 -8.79 2.26 8.56
N TYR A 69 -9.54 1.21 8.88
CA TYR A 69 -9.01 0.06 9.60
C TYR A 69 -8.54 -1.00 8.60
N LYS A 70 -7.39 -1.61 8.87
CA LYS A 70 -6.83 -2.68 8.03
C LYS A 70 -6.70 -3.97 8.84
N ALA A 71 -7.16 -5.08 8.27
CA ALA A 71 -6.70 -6.39 8.68
C ALA A 71 -5.42 -6.73 7.89
N VAL A 72 -4.42 -7.28 8.57
CA VAL A 72 -3.09 -7.49 8.00
C VAL A 72 -2.68 -8.95 8.19
N TYR A 73 -2.16 -9.57 7.12
CA TYR A 73 -1.49 -10.86 7.17
C TYR A 73 -0.02 -10.69 6.84
N GLY A 74 0.84 -11.21 7.71
CA GLY A 74 2.30 -11.11 7.64
C GLY A 74 2.93 -10.98 9.04
N PRO A 75 4.25 -10.69 9.10
CA PRO A 75 5.16 -10.59 7.97
C PRO A 75 5.43 -11.95 7.33
N PHE A 76 5.62 -11.96 6.01
CA PHE A 76 6.20 -13.11 5.29
C PHE A 76 7.38 -12.66 4.43
N GLY A 77 8.32 -13.58 4.21
CA GLY A 77 9.57 -13.33 3.49
C GLY A 77 9.61 -13.91 2.08
N GLY A 78 10.82 -13.96 1.51
CA GLY A 78 11.05 -14.50 0.16
C GLY A 78 10.63 -13.57 -0.96
N PHE A 79 10.50 -14.10 -2.17
CA PHE A 79 10.07 -13.38 -3.38
C PHE A 79 8.69 -13.90 -3.80
N PRO A 80 7.62 -13.55 -3.06
CA PRO A 80 6.28 -14.04 -3.35
C PRO A 80 5.88 -13.66 -4.77
N GLY A 81 5.50 -14.67 -5.54
CA GLY A 81 4.82 -14.49 -6.82
C GLY A 81 3.35 -14.15 -6.60
N GLN A 82 2.63 -13.90 -7.69
CA GLN A 82 1.20 -13.60 -7.64
C GLN A 82 0.40 -14.69 -6.91
N SER A 83 0.68 -15.97 -7.18
CA SER A 83 0.00 -17.10 -6.53
C SER A 83 0.23 -17.15 -5.02
N ASP A 84 1.41 -16.74 -4.54
CA ASP A 84 1.72 -16.72 -3.12
C ASP A 84 0.91 -15.62 -2.41
N TYR A 85 0.86 -14.43 -3.01
CA TYR A 85 0.03 -13.34 -2.53
C TYR A 85 -1.46 -13.70 -2.52
N GLU A 86 -1.95 -14.37 -3.56
CA GLU A 86 -3.35 -14.84 -3.61
C GLU A 86 -3.64 -15.89 -2.53
N ALA A 87 -2.69 -16.78 -2.23
CA ALA A 87 -2.84 -17.76 -1.17
C ALA A 87 -2.88 -17.10 0.22
N ASP A 88 -2.00 -16.13 0.48
CA ASP A 88 -1.98 -15.39 1.75
C ASP A 88 -3.19 -14.46 1.91
N LEU A 89 -3.66 -13.84 0.83
CA LEU A 89 -4.92 -13.11 0.80
C LEU A 89 -6.11 -13.99 1.22
N LYS A 90 -6.20 -15.21 0.67
CA LYS A 90 -7.28 -16.15 1.05
C LYS A 90 -7.23 -16.52 2.53
N LYS A 91 -6.03 -16.70 3.11
CA LYS A 91 -5.87 -16.95 4.55
C LYS A 91 -6.36 -15.76 5.38
N LEU A 92 -6.03 -14.53 4.96
CA LEU A 92 -6.50 -13.32 5.61
C LEU A 92 -8.04 -13.20 5.54
N GLN A 93 -8.63 -13.39 4.36
CA GLN A 93 -10.08 -13.36 4.16
C GLN A 93 -10.79 -14.39 5.05
N ALA A 94 -10.28 -15.62 5.12
CA ALA A 94 -10.82 -16.65 5.99
C ALA A 94 -10.74 -16.27 7.47
N SER A 95 -9.62 -15.67 7.91
CA SER A 95 -9.43 -15.23 9.29
C SER A 95 -10.36 -14.08 9.67
N VAL A 96 -10.52 -13.10 8.78
CA VAL A 96 -11.45 -11.97 8.93
C VAL A 96 -12.90 -12.48 9.04
N ALA A 97 -13.30 -13.40 8.15
CA ALA A 97 -14.63 -13.99 8.17
C ALA A 97 -14.88 -14.80 9.46
N ALA A 98 -13.91 -15.62 9.89
CA ALA A 98 -14.00 -16.40 11.12
C ALA A 98 -14.10 -15.52 12.39
N ALA A 99 -13.48 -14.34 12.37
CA ALA A 99 -13.57 -13.35 13.44
C ALA A 99 -14.88 -12.54 13.41
N GLY A 100 -15.75 -12.73 12.41
CA GLY A 100 -16.98 -11.94 12.24
C GLY A 100 -16.72 -10.47 11.88
N ILE A 101 -15.50 -10.14 11.43
CA ILE A 101 -15.13 -8.78 11.04
C ILE A 101 -15.68 -8.52 9.64
N LYS A 102 -16.42 -7.42 9.47
CA LYS A 102 -16.94 -7.00 8.17
C LYS A 102 -15.85 -6.33 7.36
N LEU A 103 -15.78 -6.65 6.07
CA LEU A 103 -14.98 -5.89 5.11
C LEU A 103 -15.63 -4.51 4.92
N ALA A 104 -14.82 -3.46 4.85
CA ALA A 104 -15.29 -2.14 4.44
C ALA A 104 -15.47 -2.09 2.92
N ASN A 105 -14.59 -2.76 2.19
CA ASN A 105 -14.65 -2.99 0.76
C ASN A 105 -13.95 -4.33 0.46
N ASP A 106 -14.61 -5.23 -0.25
CA ASP A 106 -14.06 -6.54 -0.61
C ASP A 106 -13.01 -6.48 -1.74
N LYS A 107 -12.85 -5.30 -2.35
CA LYS A 107 -11.98 -5.06 -3.52
C LYS A 107 -10.70 -4.30 -3.17
N ASP A 108 -10.62 -3.70 -1.99
CA ASP A 108 -9.47 -2.90 -1.56
C ASP A 108 -8.39 -3.80 -0.93
N ILE A 109 -7.64 -4.46 -1.80
CA ILE A 109 -6.48 -5.28 -1.43
C ILE A 109 -5.22 -4.44 -1.57
N THR A 110 -4.34 -4.50 -0.57
CA THR A 110 -3.01 -3.89 -0.64
C THR A 110 -1.93 -4.93 -0.42
N TYR A 111 -1.00 -5.02 -1.37
CA TYR A 111 0.27 -5.73 -1.18
C TYR A 111 1.32 -4.73 -0.72
N ALA A 112 1.87 -4.93 0.47
CA ALA A 112 2.82 -4.02 1.09
C ALA A 112 4.21 -4.66 1.17
N GLY A 113 5.19 -4.01 0.54
CA GLY A 113 6.60 -4.41 0.59
C GLY A 113 7.43 -3.38 1.34
N TYR A 114 8.08 -3.81 2.41
CA TYR A 114 8.94 -2.94 3.23
C TYR A 114 10.41 -3.04 2.84
N SER A 115 10.79 -4.12 2.16
CA SER A 115 12.17 -4.40 1.83
C SER A 115 12.55 -3.83 0.47
N SER A 116 13.79 -3.32 0.39
CA SER A 116 14.42 -2.91 -0.86
C SER A 116 14.46 -4.08 -1.86
N PRO A 117 14.40 -3.83 -3.18
CA PRO A 117 14.60 -4.87 -4.19
C PRO A 117 15.98 -5.56 -4.10
N PHE A 118 16.96 -4.96 -3.42
CA PHE A 118 18.29 -5.54 -3.18
C PHE A 118 18.38 -6.36 -1.88
N THR A 119 17.33 -6.37 -1.06
CA THR A 119 17.27 -7.18 0.17
C THR A 119 16.92 -8.61 -0.20
N ILE A 120 17.85 -9.56 0.00
CA ILE A 120 17.67 -10.97 -0.39
C ILE A 120 17.15 -11.83 0.77
N LEU A 121 17.61 -11.59 2.00
CA LEU A 121 17.20 -12.32 3.21
C LEU A 121 16.41 -11.40 4.15
N GLY A 122 15.49 -11.97 4.93
CA GLY A 122 14.71 -11.21 5.91
C GLY A 122 13.75 -10.20 5.29
N ARG A 123 13.26 -10.47 4.08
CA ARG A 123 12.26 -9.60 3.46
C ARG A 123 10.98 -9.56 4.31
N HIS A 124 10.36 -8.40 4.38
CA HIS A 124 9.10 -8.17 5.10
C HIS A 124 8.06 -7.71 4.10
N GLN A 125 7.10 -8.61 3.86
CA GLN A 125 5.95 -8.40 3.01
C GLN A 125 4.67 -8.65 3.81
N GLU A 126 3.60 -7.96 3.42
CA GLU A 126 2.28 -8.07 4.03
C GLU A 126 1.17 -8.01 2.97
N VAL A 127 -0.01 -8.55 3.30
CA VAL A 127 -1.27 -8.35 2.58
C VAL A 127 -2.25 -7.67 3.51
N TRP A 128 -2.93 -6.62 3.03
CA TRP A 128 -3.92 -5.87 3.79
C TRP A 128 -5.30 -5.94 3.15
N LEU A 129 -6.32 -5.94 4.00
CA LEU A 129 -7.73 -5.76 3.64
C LEU A 129 -8.34 -4.61 4.42
N ASP A 130 -9.18 -3.82 3.77
CA ASP A 130 -9.97 -2.78 4.42
C ASP A 130 -11.14 -3.41 5.18
N VAL A 131 -11.19 -3.17 6.48
CA VAL A 131 -12.24 -3.68 7.37
C VAL A 131 -13.04 -2.52 7.96
N ALA A 132 -14.30 -2.81 8.26
CA ALA A 132 -15.11 -1.91 9.05
C ALA A 132 -14.42 -1.67 10.38
N GLY A 133 -14.39 -0.42 10.83
CA GLY A 133 -13.92 -0.11 12.18
C GLY A 133 -14.73 -0.84 13.24
N PRO A 134 -14.20 -0.97 14.47
CA PRO A 134 -14.98 -1.50 15.57
C PRO A 134 -16.28 -0.70 15.69
N ALA A 135 -17.39 -1.40 15.91
CA ALA A 135 -18.64 -0.73 16.24
C ALA A 135 -18.36 0.15 17.47
N VAL A 136 -18.53 1.46 17.34
CA VAL A 136 -18.45 2.35 18.49
C VAL A 136 -19.66 2.00 19.35
N GLU A 137 -19.47 1.17 20.37
CA GLU A 137 -20.47 1.03 21.42
C GLU A 137 -20.64 2.41 22.04
N SER A 138 -21.84 2.97 21.90
CA SER A 138 -22.23 4.20 22.56
C SER A 138 -22.24 3.89 24.05
N ALA A 139 -21.31 4.47 24.80
CA ALA A 139 -21.35 4.50 26.25
C ALA A 139 -22.54 5.34 26.75
#